data_AF-A0A7C0YE43-F1
#
_entry.id   AF-A0A7C0YE43-F1
#
_cell.length_a   1.000
_cell.length_b   1.000
_cell.length_c   1.000
_cell.angle_alpha   90.00
_cell.angle_beta   90.00
_cell.angle_gamma   90.00
#
_symmetry.space_group_name_H-M   'P 1'
#
loop_
_entity.id
_entity.type
_entity.pdbx_description
1 polymer ?
#
loop_
_entity_poly.entity_id
_entity_poly.type
_entity_poly.pdbx_seq_one_letter_code
_entity_poly.pdbx_strand_id
1 'polypeptide(L)' 'SRGEKAQAIRIYERCKDALRRGLDTEPSQTTVAIYRRIAG' A
#
# COMPACT_ATOMS: atom_id res chain seq x y z
N SER A 1 7.86 10.41 -11.17
CA SER A 1 8.24 9.64 -12.38
C SER A 1 7.48 8.31 -12.44
N ARG A 2 7.44 7.60 -13.58
CA ARG A 2 6.79 6.26 -13.65
C ARG A 2 7.43 5.23 -12.69
N GLY A 3 8.73 5.37 -12.41
CA GLY A 3 9.46 4.50 -11.48
C GLY A 3 9.02 4.67 -10.02
N GLU A 4 8.85 5.91 -9.57
CA GLU A 4 8.37 6.22 -8.21
C GLU A 4 6.95 5.72 -7.98
N LYS A 5 6.07 5.85 -8.98
CA LYS A 5 4.70 5.29 -8.95
C LYS A 5 4.74 3.79 -8.69
N ALA A 6 5.53 3.05 -9.47
CA ALA A 6 5.67 1.61 -9.32
C ALA A 6 6.30 1.22 -7.97
N GLN A 7 7.24 2.02 -7.46
CA GLN A 7 7.85 1.79 -6.16
C GLN A 7 6.85 2.00 -5.02
N ALA A 8 6.05 3.06 -5.06
CA ALA A 8 5.01 3.33 -4.05
C ALA A 8 3.99 2.18 -3.97
N ILE A 9 3.56 1.64 -5.12
CA ILE A 9 2.67 0.48 -5.19
C ILE A 9 3.31 -0.75 -4.52
N ARG A 10 4.57 -1.07 -4.85
CA ARG A 10 5.27 -2.22 -4.24
C ARG A 10 5.42 -2.07 -2.72
N ILE A 11 5.72 -0.86 -2.25
CA ILE A 11 5.86 -0.58 -0.82
C ILE A 11 4.52 -0.79 -0.11
N TYR A 12 3.42 -0.28 -0.67
CA TYR A 12 2.09 -0.48 -0.11
C TYR A 12 1.76 -1.97 0.04
N GLU A 13 1.93 -2.79 -1.00
CA GLU A 13 1.62 -4.23 -0.94
C GLU A 13 2.46 -4.93 0.14
N ARG A 14 3.75 -4.61 0.22
CA ARG A 14 4.64 -5.18 1.26
C ARG A 14 4.19 -4.80 2.67
N CYS A 15 3.78 -3.55 2.89
CA CYS A 15 3.29 -3.10 4.18
C CYS A 15 1.95 -3.74 4.55
N LYS A 16 1.03 -3.88 3.59
CA LYS A 16 -0.25 -4.57 3.78
C LYS A 16 -0.04 -6.02 4.23
N ASP A 17 0.85 -6.75 3.56
CA ASP A 17 1.17 -8.13 3.92
C ASP A 17 1.79 -8.22 5.33
N ALA A 18 2.68 -7.28 5.68
CA ALA A 18 3.31 -7.24 7.00
C ALA A 18 2.30 -6.95 8.12
N LEU A 19 1.36 -6.02 7.90
CA LEU A 19 0.29 -5.70 8.86
C LEU A 19 -0.60 -6.92 9.11
N ARG A 20 -1.01 -7.60 8.04
CA ARG A 20 -1.87 -8.77 8.15
C ARG A 20 -1.18 -9.95 8.84
N ARG A 21 0.09 -10.21 8.53
CA ARG A 21 0.83 -11.33 9.12
C ARG A 21 1.31 -11.05 10.54
N GLY A 22 1.70 -9.81 10.84
CA GLY A 22 2.33 -9.46 12.11
C GLY A 22 1.35 -8.99 13.17
N LEU A 23 0.27 -8.33 12.77
CA LEU A 23 -0.64 -7.63 13.68
C LEU A 23 -2.13 -7.98 13.45
N ASP A 24 -2.42 -8.91 12.52
CA ASP A 24 -3.79 -9.27 12.10
C ASP A 24 -4.67 -8.03 11.83
N THR A 25 -4.08 -7.04 11.16
CA THR A 25 -4.72 -5.77 10.88
C THR A 25 -4.56 -5.37 9.42
N GLU A 26 -5.38 -4.43 8.98
CA GLU A 26 -5.39 -3.91 7.61
C GLU A 26 -4.93 -2.45 7.60
N PRO A 27 -4.42 -1.93 6.46
CA PRO A 27 -4.13 -0.50 6.33
C PRO A 27 -5.35 0.37 6.59
N SER A 28 -5.14 1.57 7.14
CA SER A 28 -6.23 2.53 7.35
C SER A 28 -6.94 2.89 6.04
N GLN A 29 -8.20 3.31 6.13
CA GLN A 29 -8.99 3.70 4.96
C GLN A 29 -8.31 4.82 4.14
N THR A 30 -7.68 5.78 4.80
CA THR A 30 -6.91 6.85 4.16
C THR A 30 -5.76 6.29 3.31
N THR A 31 -4.98 5.36 3.85
CA THR A 31 -3.88 4.72 3.12
C THR A 31 -4.38 3.92 1.92
N VAL A 32 -5.49 3.18 2.07
CA VAL A 32 -6.14 2.46 0.96
C VAL A 32 -6.61 3.42 -0.13
N ALA A 33 -7.20 4.57 0.24
CA ALA A 33 -7.67 5.56 -0.72
C ALA A 33 -6.52 6.18 -1.54
N ILE A 34 -5.39 6.49 -0.88
CA ILE A 34 -4.17 6.98 -1.55
C ILE A 34 -3.64 5.92 -2.51
N TYR A 35 -3.53 4.66 -2.06
CA TYR A 35 -3.11 3.56 -2.93
C TYR A 35 -3.98 3.46 -4.18
N ARG A 36 -5.31 3.47 -4.04
CA ARG A 36 -6.22 3.38 -5.20
C ARG A 36 -6.02 4.53 -6.19
N ARG A 37 -5.80 5.76 -5.68
CA ARG A 37 -5.52 6.93 -6.51
C ARG A 37 -4.18 6.82 -7.26
N ILE A 38 -3.19 6.18 -6.65
CA ILE A 38 -1.87 5.95 -7.26
C ILE A 38 -1.89 4.71 -8.16
N ALA A 39 -2.68 3.67 -7.89
CA ALA A 39 -2.69 2.45 -8.68
C ALA A 39 -3.51 2.57 -9.97
N GLY A 40 -4.56 3.42 -9.96
CA GLY A 40 -5.27 3.87 -11.16
C GLY A 40 -4.37 4.67 -12.10
#